data_AF-A0A9D9XC61-F1
#
_entry.id   AF-A0A9D9XC61-F1
#
_cell.length_a   1.000
_cell.length_b   1.000
_cell.length_c   1.000
_cell.angle_alpha   90.00
_cell.angle_beta   90.00
_cell.angle_gamma   90.00
#
_symmetry.space_group_name_H-M   'P 1'
#
loop_
_entity.id
_entity.type
_entity.pdbx_description
1 polymer ?
#
loop_
_entity_poly.entity_id
_entity_poly.type
_entity_poly.pdbx_seq_one_letter_code
_entity_poly.pdbx_strand_id
1 'polypeptide(L)'
;MSIKDFDFTTWEFSQNPYRFYDALRPFGSVHFLPKNNTYLVTGYQEIVAILTDTSVFSSGGNNVFDPILLNCDPPEHATNRKVFNGKNAPFSLNRVNQIALENKAICSRLFDGLSNNTSFDLLRDLSLPFSSLVILKILGIETTELDELR
;
A
#
# COMPACT_ATOMS: atom_id res chain seq x y z
N MET A 1 -5.45 13.60 -25.67
CA MET A 1 -5.97 12.26 -25.32
C MET A 1 -7.45 12.40 -25.05
N SER A 2 -8.31 11.58 -25.66
CA SER A 2 -9.75 11.60 -25.40
C SER A 2 -10.04 10.77 -24.15
N ILE A 3 -10.91 11.27 -23.26
CA ILE A 3 -11.30 10.55 -22.04
C ILE A 3 -12.03 9.24 -22.34
N LYS A 4 -12.64 9.13 -23.53
CA LYS A 4 -13.33 7.92 -24.00
C LYS A 4 -12.38 6.75 -24.27
N ASP A 5 -11.13 7.06 -24.60
CA ASP A 5 -10.11 6.05 -24.96
C ASP A 5 -9.16 5.75 -23.79
N PHE A 6 -9.32 6.46 -22.66
CA PHE A 6 -8.47 6.28 -21.50
C PHE A 6 -8.74 4.96 -20.79
N ASP A 7 -7.65 4.30 -20.40
CA ASP A 7 -7.68 3.00 -19.72
C ASP A 7 -6.56 2.92 -18.67
N PHE A 8 -6.95 2.91 -17.39
CA PHE A 8 -5.98 2.87 -16.28
C PHE A 8 -5.32 1.50 -16.08
N THR A 9 -5.74 0.46 -16.81
CA THR A 9 -5.15 -0.89 -16.71
C THR A 9 -3.91 -1.07 -17.59
N THR A 10 -3.58 -0.04 -18.39
CA THR A 10 -2.45 -0.07 -19.30
C THR A 10 -1.10 -0.02 -18.57
N TRP A 11 -0.08 -0.64 -19.15
CA TRP A 11 1.29 -0.56 -18.64
C TRP A 11 1.79 0.89 -18.60
N GLU A 12 1.48 1.68 -19.63
CA GLU A 12 1.88 3.08 -19.69
C GLU A 12 1.30 3.91 -18.55
N PHE A 13 0.09 3.59 -18.10
CA PHE A 13 -0.51 4.20 -16.92
C PHE A 13 0.22 3.81 -15.64
N SER A 14 0.57 2.53 -15.47
CA SER A 14 1.29 2.07 -14.27
C SER A 14 2.70 2.67 -14.14
N GLN A 15 3.36 2.99 -15.26
CA GLN A 15 4.69 3.59 -15.24
C GLN A 15 4.70 5.06 -14.78
N ASN A 16 3.68 5.83 -15.17
CA ASN A 16 3.58 7.23 -14.77
C ASN A 16 2.11 7.69 -14.78
N PRO A 17 1.34 7.42 -13.72
CA PRO A 17 -0.07 7.81 -13.65
C PRO A 17 -0.25 9.33 -13.52
N TYR A 18 0.75 10.04 -12.96
CA TYR A 18 0.68 11.47 -12.70
C TYR A 18 0.48 12.30 -13.96
N ARG A 19 1.15 11.94 -15.06
CA ARG A 19 0.98 12.64 -16.35
C ARG A 19 -0.49 12.66 -16.81
N PHE A 20 -1.24 11.61 -16.49
CA PHE A 20 -2.64 11.49 -16.86
C PHE A 20 -3.53 12.28 -15.90
N TYR A 21 -3.25 12.23 -14.60
CA TYR A 21 -3.96 13.04 -13.61
C TYR A 21 -3.80 14.55 -13.92
N ASP A 22 -2.57 14.99 -14.22
CA ASP A 22 -2.28 16.39 -14.55
C ASP A 22 -3.03 16.86 -15.80
N ALA A 23 -3.18 15.98 -16.80
CA ALA A 23 -3.94 16.28 -18.01
C ALA A 23 -5.46 16.35 -17.78
N LEU A 24 -5.98 15.65 -16.76
CA LEU A 24 -7.41 15.54 -16.47
C LEU A 24 -7.92 16.60 -15.49
N ARG A 25 -7.13 16.95 -14.46
CA ARG A 25 -7.51 17.91 -13.40
C ARG A 25 -8.04 19.26 -13.90
N PRO A 26 -7.54 19.86 -15.02
CA PRO A 26 -8.11 21.10 -15.56
C PRO A 26 -9.59 20.99 -15.98
N PHE A 27 -10.08 19.78 -16.23
CA PHE A 27 -11.44 19.51 -16.67
C PHE A 27 -12.35 19.01 -15.53
N GLY A 28 -11.88 19.09 -14.28
CA GLY A 28 -12.59 18.65 -13.09
C GLY A 28 -11.83 17.58 -12.31
N SER A 29 -12.35 17.23 -11.13
CA SER A 29 -11.74 16.24 -10.23
C SER A 29 -12.28 14.83 -10.41
N VAL A 30 -13.41 14.66 -11.10
CA VAL A 30 -14.14 13.39 -11.22
C VAL A 30 -14.46 13.13 -12.69
N HIS A 31 -14.05 11.97 -13.18
CA HIS A 31 -14.18 11.60 -14.57
C HIS A 31 -14.75 10.20 -14.71
N PHE A 32 -15.85 10.06 -15.42
CA PHE A 32 -16.29 8.73 -15.83
C PHE A 32 -15.39 8.21 -16.96
N LEU A 33 -14.89 6.99 -16.80
CA LEU A 33 -14.03 6.29 -17.75
C LEU A 33 -14.84 5.18 -18.43
N PRO A 34 -15.34 5.39 -19.66
CA PRO A 34 -16.22 4.43 -20.31
C PRO A 34 -15.58 3.05 -20.51
N LYS A 35 -14.28 3.00 -20.82
CA LYS A 35 -13.54 1.75 -21.02
C LYS A 35 -13.45 0.89 -19.76
N ASN A 36 -13.30 1.52 -18.61
CA ASN A 36 -13.20 0.83 -17.33
C ASN A 36 -14.55 0.72 -16.59
N ASN A 37 -15.59 1.36 -17.13
CA ASN A 37 -16.91 1.47 -16.53
C ASN A 37 -16.87 1.91 -15.06
N THR A 38 -16.05 2.91 -14.75
CA THR A 38 -15.86 3.42 -13.38
C THR A 38 -15.49 4.90 -13.38
N TYR A 39 -15.53 5.52 -12.20
CA TYR A 39 -15.10 6.89 -11.99
C TYR A 39 -13.64 6.96 -11.55
N LEU A 40 -12.86 7.79 -12.20
CA LEU A 40 -11.54 8.21 -11.75
C LEU A 40 -11.66 9.53 -10.99
N VAL A 41 -11.17 9.54 -9.75
CA VAL A 41 -11.16 10.72 -8.89
C VAL A 41 -9.72 11.16 -8.69
N THR A 42 -9.41 12.40 -9.06
CA THR A 42 -8.05 12.98 -9.04
C THR A 42 -7.90 14.16 -8.08
N GLY A 43 -9.01 14.67 -7.55
CA GLY A 43 -9.06 15.80 -6.62
C GLY A 43 -8.96 15.37 -5.17
N TYR A 44 -8.20 16.13 -4.39
CA TYR A 44 -7.93 15.81 -2.98
C TYR A 44 -9.21 15.85 -2.12
N GLN A 45 -10.04 16.88 -2.30
CA GLN A 45 -11.25 17.06 -1.51
C GLN A 45 -12.26 15.93 -1.78
N GLU A 46 -12.42 15.53 -3.03
CA GLU A 46 -13.30 14.44 -3.43
C GLU A 46 -12.81 13.10 -2.87
N ILE A 47 -11.49 12.84 -2.92
CA ILE A 47 -10.91 11.63 -2.33
C ILE A 47 -11.16 11.59 -0.82
N VAL A 48 -10.93 12.69 -0.10
CA VAL A 48 -11.18 12.74 1.35
C VAL A 48 -12.66 12.52 1.66
N ALA A 49 -13.58 13.13 0.90
CA ALA A 49 -15.02 12.91 1.06
C ALA A 49 -15.39 11.43 0.87
N ILE A 50 -14.86 10.79 -0.18
CA ILE A 50 -15.09 9.36 -0.45
C ILE A 50 -14.54 8.48 0.68
N LEU A 51 -13.30 8.73 1.11
CA LEU A 51 -12.64 7.92 2.14
C LEU A 51 -13.25 8.08 3.54
N THR A 52 -14.07 9.10 3.77
CA THR A 52 -14.65 9.39 5.10
C THR A 52 -16.15 9.09 5.19
N ASP A 53 -16.86 9.02 4.07
CA ASP A 53 -18.29 8.66 4.04
C ASP A 53 -18.52 7.20 3.62
N THR A 54 -18.29 6.28 4.56
CA THR A 54 -18.51 4.84 4.35
C THR A 54 -20.00 4.46 4.27
N SER A 55 -20.93 5.40 4.51
CA SER A 55 -22.37 5.14 4.36
C SER A 55 -22.80 5.16 2.90
N VAL A 56 -22.05 5.90 2.07
CA VAL A 56 -22.25 6.02 0.64
C VAL A 56 -21.22 5.19 -0.14
N PHE A 57 -19.95 5.21 0.28
CA PHE A 57 -18.85 4.56 -0.42
C PHE A 57 -18.39 3.28 0.30
N SER A 58 -18.95 2.15 -0.12
CA SER A 58 -18.60 0.81 0.38
C SER A 58 -17.20 0.37 -0.05
N SER A 59 -16.47 -0.27 0.87
CA SER A 59 -15.21 -0.95 0.60
C SER A 59 -15.39 -2.43 0.23
N GLY A 60 -16.58 -2.99 0.49
CA GLY A 60 -16.92 -4.39 0.23
C GLY A 60 -16.85 -4.77 -1.26
N GLY A 61 -17.42 -3.93 -2.13
CA GLY A 61 -17.28 -4.04 -3.59
C GLY A 61 -17.37 -5.47 -4.17
N ASN A 62 -16.64 -5.71 -5.27
CA ASN A 62 -16.49 -7.05 -5.88
C ASN A 62 -15.15 -7.72 -5.51
N ASN A 63 -14.35 -7.10 -4.63
CA ASN A 63 -13.01 -7.58 -4.31
C ASN A 63 -13.05 -8.43 -3.03
N VAL A 64 -12.50 -9.65 -3.11
CA VAL A 64 -12.50 -10.62 -2.01
C VAL A 64 -11.12 -10.78 -1.38
N PHE A 65 -10.18 -9.88 -1.67
CA PHE A 65 -8.80 -9.99 -1.20
C PHE A 65 -8.71 -10.04 0.34
N ASP A 66 -9.42 -9.14 1.02
CA ASP A 66 -9.51 -9.14 2.48
C ASP A 66 -10.93 -8.74 2.94
N PRO A 67 -11.85 -9.70 3.07
CA PRO A 67 -13.23 -9.41 3.49
C PRO A 67 -13.36 -9.05 4.97
N ILE A 68 -12.25 -9.01 5.72
CA ILE A 68 -12.25 -8.78 7.18
C ILE A 68 -11.94 -7.32 7.49
N LEU A 69 -10.95 -6.71 6.83
CA LEU A 69 -10.56 -5.31 7.06
C LEU A 69 -10.65 -4.44 5.80
N LEU A 70 -9.87 -4.75 4.75
CA LEU A 70 -9.74 -3.85 3.60
C LEU A 70 -11.00 -3.81 2.71
N ASN A 71 -11.72 -4.92 2.60
CA ASN A 71 -12.97 -5.07 1.85
C ASN A 71 -14.16 -5.34 2.78
N CYS A 72 -14.25 -4.60 3.88
CA CYS A 72 -15.29 -4.75 4.88
C CYS A 72 -15.91 -3.39 5.23
N ASP A 73 -17.24 -3.34 5.36
CA ASP A 73 -17.95 -2.12 5.75
C ASP A 73 -18.31 -2.15 7.25
N PRO A 74 -18.63 -0.99 7.86
CA PRO A 74 -19.30 -0.96 9.16
C PRO A 74 -20.66 -1.68 9.13
N PRO A 75 -21.09 -2.29 10.25
CA PRO A 75 -20.44 -2.32 11.56
C PRO A 75 -19.35 -3.40 11.73
N GLU A 76 -19.26 -4.37 10.83
CA GLU A 76 -18.33 -5.51 10.92
C GLU A 76 -16.88 -5.03 10.92
N HIS A 77 -16.52 -4.12 10.00
CA HIS A 77 -15.18 -3.53 9.95
C HIS A 77 -14.80 -2.87 11.27
N ALA A 78 -15.71 -2.12 11.90
CA ALA A 78 -15.47 -1.46 13.17
C ALA A 78 -15.25 -2.47 14.31
N THR A 79 -15.92 -3.62 14.25
CA THR A 79 -15.75 -4.71 15.21
C THR A 79 -14.41 -5.42 15.00
N ASN A 80 -14.10 -5.80 13.77
CA ASN A 80 -12.86 -6.49 13.39
C ASN A 80 -11.64 -5.63 13.74
N ARG A 81 -11.70 -4.33 13.44
CA ARG A 81 -10.60 -3.39 13.68
C ARG A 81 -10.26 -3.21 15.17
N LYS A 82 -11.19 -3.49 16.09
CA LYS A 82 -10.91 -3.44 17.54
C LYS A 82 -9.83 -4.42 17.98
N VAL A 83 -9.62 -5.52 17.26
CA VAL A 83 -8.54 -6.49 17.54
C VAL A 83 -7.15 -5.85 17.45
N PHE A 84 -7.01 -4.81 16.62
CA PHE A 84 -5.76 -4.06 16.43
C PHE A 84 -5.62 -2.86 17.38
N ASN A 85 -6.58 -2.65 18.30
CA ASN A 85 -6.55 -1.55 19.24
C ASN A 85 -6.15 -2.02 20.65
N GLY A 86 -5.45 -1.16 21.39
CA GLY A 86 -5.14 -1.38 22.81
C GLY A 86 -3.67 -1.65 23.10
N LYS A 87 -3.36 -1.81 24.39
CA LYS A 87 -1.97 -1.89 24.91
C LYS A 87 -1.19 -3.09 24.37
N ASN A 88 -1.87 -4.23 24.18
CA ASN A 88 -1.27 -5.49 23.73
C ASN A 88 -1.56 -5.79 22.24
N ALA A 89 -2.09 -4.82 21.49
CA ALA A 89 -2.37 -5.02 20.07
C ALA A 89 -1.06 -5.14 19.25
N PRO A 90 -1.11 -5.84 18.09
CA PRO A 90 0.05 -5.99 17.20
C PRO A 90 0.70 -4.67 16.77
N PHE A 91 -0.07 -3.58 16.73
CA PHE A 91 0.38 -2.24 16.36
C PHE A 91 0.21 -1.23 17.50
N SER A 92 0.33 -1.66 18.76
CA SER A 92 0.39 -0.73 19.90
C SER A 92 1.65 0.13 19.85
N LEU A 93 1.64 1.31 20.49
CA LEU A 93 2.79 2.23 20.49
C LEU A 93 4.10 1.55 20.94
N ASN A 94 4.03 0.72 21.99
CA ASN A 94 5.19 -0.04 22.47
C ASN A 94 5.69 -1.02 21.41
N ARG A 95 4.78 -1.74 20.74
CA ARG A 95 5.13 -2.71 19.71
C ARG A 95 5.68 -2.03 18.46
N VAL A 96 5.10 -0.91 18.04
CA VAL A 96 5.60 -0.08 16.92
C VAL A 96 7.01 0.44 17.22
N ASN A 97 7.27 0.93 18.44
CA ASN A 97 8.61 1.37 18.83
C ASN A 97 9.62 0.22 18.80
N GLN A 98 9.22 -0.98 19.23
CA GLN A 98 10.06 -2.16 19.13
C GLN A 98 10.33 -2.55 17.67
N ILE A 99 9.29 -2.57 16.82
CA ILE A 99 9.41 -2.82 15.38
C ILE A 99 10.36 -1.80 14.75
N ALA A 100 10.33 -0.53 15.15
CA ALA A 100 11.25 0.47 14.62
C ALA A 100 12.72 0.15 14.93
N LEU A 101 13.03 -0.34 16.14
CA LEU A 101 14.37 -0.79 16.50
C LEU A 101 14.78 -2.05 15.72
N GLU A 102 13.86 -3.01 15.58
CA GLU A 102 14.09 -4.24 14.82
C GLU A 102 14.34 -3.93 13.34
N ASN A 103 13.53 -3.07 12.73
CA ASN A 103 13.70 -2.61 11.35
C ASN A 103 15.04 -1.92 11.15
N LYS A 104 15.47 -1.07 12.10
CA LYS A 104 16.80 -0.45 12.04
C LYS A 104 17.91 -1.51 12.06
N ALA A 105 17.81 -2.53 12.90
CA ALA A 105 18.78 -3.62 12.96
C ALA A 105 18.81 -4.46 11.68
N ILE A 106 17.64 -4.75 11.08
CA ILE A 106 17.54 -5.43 9.78
C ILE A 106 18.25 -4.60 8.71
N CYS A 107 17.94 -3.31 8.63
CA CYS A 107 18.53 -2.40 7.65
C CYS A 107 20.06 -2.30 7.81
N SER A 108 20.57 -2.12 9.04
CA SER A 108 22.01 -2.10 9.31
C SER A 108 22.69 -3.38 8.85
N ARG A 109 22.14 -4.56 9.16
CA ARG A 109 22.72 -5.84 8.74
C ARG A 109 22.78 -5.99 7.21
N LEU A 110 21.73 -5.57 6.51
CA LEU A 110 21.72 -5.59 5.05
C LEU A 110 22.83 -4.69 4.49
N PHE A 111 23.00 -3.48 5.04
CA PHE A 111 24.09 -2.58 4.63
C PHE A 111 25.48 -3.13 4.99
N ASP A 112 25.65 -3.76 6.15
CA ASP A 112 26.91 -4.39 6.54
C ASP A 112 27.34 -5.43 5.51
N GLY A 113 26.39 -6.23 4.99
CA GLY A 113 26.63 -7.21 3.93
C GLY A 113 26.99 -6.60 2.57
N LEU A 114 26.70 -5.33 2.35
CA LEU A 114 26.99 -4.59 1.12
C LEU A 114 28.23 -3.67 1.25
N SER A 115 28.79 -3.55 2.45
CA SER A 115 29.85 -2.56 2.76
C SER A 115 31.13 -2.69 1.94
N ASN A 116 31.47 -3.90 1.47
CA ASN A 116 32.64 -4.15 0.64
C ASN A 116 32.37 -3.98 -0.87
N ASN A 117 31.13 -3.72 -1.28
CA ASN A 117 30.77 -3.56 -2.67
C ASN A 117 31.01 -2.11 -3.11
N THR A 118 31.61 -1.92 -4.28
CA THR A 118 31.75 -0.60 -4.90
C THR A 118 30.43 -0.09 -5.49
N SER A 119 29.50 -1.00 -5.78
CA SER A 119 28.14 -0.73 -6.26
C SER A 119 27.22 -1.91 -5.93
N PHE A 120 25.92 -1.64 -5.75
CA PHE A 120 24.89 -2.66 -5.56
C PHE A 120 23.55 -2.22 -6.17
N ASP A 121 22.63 -3.15 -6.38
CA ASP A 121 21.27 -2.87 -6.83
C ASP A 121 20.38 -2.55 -5.63
N LEU A 122 19.87 -1.31 -5.55
CA LEU A 122 19.05 -0.86 -4.42
C LEU A 122 17.76 -1.66 -4.24
N LEU A 123 17.15 -2.13 -5.33
CA LEU A 123 15.91 -2.89 -5.26
C LEU A 123 16.21 -4.32 -4.81
N ARG A 124 17.08 -5.01 -5.54
CA ARG A 124 17.40 -6.43 -5.32
C ARG A 124 18.19 -6.64 -4.03
N ASP A 125 19.20 -5.83 -3.77
CA ASP A 125 20.16 -6.10 -2.69
C ASP A 125 19.73 -5.50 -1.34
N LEU A 126 18.79 -4.55 -1.34
CA LEU A 126 18.29 -3.90 -0.13
C LEU A 126 16.77 -3.91 0.01
N SER A 127 16.03 -3.32 -0.93
CA SER A 127 14.61 -2.98 -0.74
C SER A 127 13.72 -4.22 -0.64
N LEU A 128 13.89 -5.20 -1.53
CA LEU A 128 13.16 -6.47 -1.50
C LEU A 128 13.47 -7.27 -0.23
N PRO A 129 14.74 -7.60 0.09
CA PRO A 129 15.08 -8.28 1.34
C PRO A 129 14.59 -7.55 2.59
N PHE A 130 14.72 -6.22 2.65
CA PHE A 130 14.28 -5.42 3.79
C PHE A 130 12.78 -5.58 4.02
N SER A 131 11.97 -5.35 2.97
CA SER A 131 10.51 -5.45 3.09
C SER A 131 10.05 -6.84 3.53
N SER A 132 10.65 -7.90 2.96
CA SER A 132 10.39 -9.29 3.28
C SER A 132 10.76 -9.63 4.73
N LEU A 133 11.95 -9.22 5.20
CA LEU A 133 12.38 -9.46 6.57
C LEU A 133 11.52 -8.73 7.59
N VAL A 134 11.06 -7.50 7.28
CA VAL A 134 10.14 -6.75 8.14
C VAL A 134 8.82 -7.49 8.30
N ILE A 135 8.19 -7.94 7.21
CA ILE A 135 6.91 -8.65 7.31
C ILE A 135 7.06 -10.01 8.00
N LEU A 136 8.11 -10.78 7.69
CA LEU A 136 8.39 -12.06 8.35
C LEU A 136 8.57 -11.86 9.86
N LYS A 137 9.29 -10.81 10.28
CA LYS A 137 9.47 -10.51 11.70
C LYS A 137 8.15 -10.13 12.40
N ILE A 138 7.29 -9.36 11.74
CA ILE A 138 5.94 -9.04 12.25
C ILE A 138 5.12 -10.33 12.42
N LEU A 139 5.25 -11.29 11.50
CA LEU A 139 4.60 -12.60 11.56
C LEU A 139 5.25 -13.58 12.55
N GLY A 140 6.38 -13.20 13.19
CA GLY A 140 7.11 -14.07 14.11
C GLY A 140 7.95 -15.16 13.42
N ILE A 141 8.22 -15.00 12.12
CA ILE A 141 9.04 -15.91 11.33
C ILE A 141 10.47 -15.36 11.27
N GLU A 142 11.45 -16.21 11.56
CA GLU A 142 12.87 -15.88 11.42
C GLU A 142 13.47 -16.65 10.25
N THR A 143 14.28 -15.97 9.43
CA THR A 143 15.03 -16.59 8.34
C THR A 143 16.38 -15.91 8.17
N THR A 144 17.33 -16.66 7.62
CA THR A 144 18.66 -16.17 7.20
C THR A 144 18.87 -16.33 5.69
N GLU A 145 17.90 -16.89 4.98
CA GLU A 145 17.97 -17.22 3.55
C GLU A 145 17.57 -16.00 2.72
N LEU A 146 18.52 -15.09 2.51
CA LEU A 146 18.26 -13.84 1.78
C LEU A 146 17.97 -14.05 0.28
N ASP A 147 18.45 -15.14 -0.31
CA ASP A 147 18.26 -15.40 -1.75
C ASP A 147 16.82 -15.69 -2.13
N GLU A 148 16.01 -16.21 -1.21
CA GLU A 148 14.57 -16.44 -1.42
C GLU A 148 13.73 -15.17 -1.28
N LEU A 149 14.34 -14.08 -0.77
CA LEU A 149 13.67 -12.81 -0.48
C LEU A 149 13.97 -11.71 -1.51
N ARG A 150 14.73 -12.05 -2.56
CA ARG A 150 15.17 -11.16 -3.65
C ARG A 150 14.35 -11.40 -4.91
#